data_AF-A0A4P6V747-F1
#
_entry.id   AF-A0A4P6V747-F1
#
_cell.length_a   1.000
_cell.length_b   1.000
_cell.length_c   1.000
_cell.angle_alpha   90.00
_cell.angle_beta   90.00
_cell.angle_gamma   90.00
#
_symmetry.space_group_name_H-M   'P 1'
#
loop_
_entity.id
_entity.type
_entity.pdbx_description
1 polymer ?
#
loop_
_entity_poly.entity_id
_entity_poly.type
_entity_poly.pdbx_seq_one_letter_code
_entity_poly.pdbx_strand_id
1 'polypeptide(L)'
;MRDRVAIHLWAATDESWRGRDGDRPVVSGAETFIAGTASCRVHVTDTDALCARYREAGVLHPNGALIDKPYGLREFAILDLDGNLITFFERIA
;
A
#
# COMPACT_ATOMS: atom_id res chain seq x y z
N MET A 1 -7.53 -3.27 19.72
CA MET A 1 -8.09 -4.55 19.22
C MET A 1 -7.67 -4.65 17.75
N ARG A 2 -6.93 -5.69 17.34
CA ARG A 2 -6.63 -5.93 15.91
C ARG A 2 -7.68 -6.92 15.42
N ASP A 3 -8.75 -6.40 14.84
CA ASP A 3 -9.74 -7.23 14.17
C ASP A 3 -9.04 -7.86 12.96
N ARG A 4 -9.30 -9.15 12.68
CA ARG A 4 -8.54 -9.92 11.68
C ARG A 4 -8.83 -9.43 10.27
N VAL A 5 -8.16 -8.36 9.85
CA VAL A 5 -8.01 -7.98 8.43
C VAL A 5 -6.89 -8.83 7.85
N ALA A 6 -7.20 -9.58 6.80
CA ALA A 6 -6.22 -10.30 6.00
C ALA A 6 -6.05 -9.59 4.65
N ILE A 7 -4.81 -9.27 4.30
CA ILE A 7 -4.44 -8.80 2.96
C ILE A 7 -3.67 -9.95 2.31
N HIS A 8 -4.15 -10.43 1.17
CA HIS A 8 -3.46 -11.45 0.39
C HIS A 8 -2.63 -10.74 -0.67
N LEU A 9 -1.31 -10.88 -0.57
CA LEU A 9 -0.36 -10.39 -1.55
C LEU A 9 0.14 -11.59 -2.37
N TRP A 10 0.18 -11.44 -3.68
CA TRP A 10 0.71 -12.44 -4.61
C TRP A 10 1.99 -11.92 -5.23
N ALA A 11 2.96 -12.80 -5.41
CA ALA A 11 4.26 -12.41 -5.94
C ALA A 11 4.14 -12.04 -7.43
N ALA A 12 4.51 -10.80 -7.77
CA ALA A 12 4.66 -10.33 -9.14
C ALA A 12 5.99 -10.83 -9.71
N THR A 13 6.02 -12.08 -10.20
CA THR A 13 7.25 -12.79 -10.61
C THR A 13 7.27 -13.24 -12.07
N ASP A 14 6.17 -13.04 -12.80
CA ASP A 14 6.09 -13.41 -14.21
C ASP A 14 6.90 -12.44 -15.08
N GLU A 15 7.92 -12.97 -15.76
CA GLU A 15 8.72 -12.26 -16.76
C GLU A 15 8.44 -12.74 -18.19
N SER A 16 7.49 -13.66 -18.40
CA SER A 16 7.13 -14.18 -19.72
C SER A 16 6.59 -13.09 -20.66
N TRP A 17 6.26 -11.92 -20.13
CA TRP A 17 5.93 -10.73 -20.88
C TRP A 17 7.12 -10.11 -21.61
N ARG A 18 8.34 -10.30 -21.11
CA ARG A 18 9.56 -9.74 -21.71
C ARG A 18 9.80 -10.42 -23.06
N GLY A 19 9.75 -9.64 -24.14
CA GLY A 19 9.99 -10.15 -25.50
C GLY A 19 8.79 -10.82 -26.16
N ARG A 20 7.56 -10.60 -25.64
CA ARG A 20 6.35 -10.97 -26.38
C ARG A 20 6.21 -10.11 -27.62
N ASP A 21 6.09 -10.76 -28.77
CA ASP A 21 5.65 -10.15 -30.01
C ASP A 21 4.14 -10.45 -30.20
N GLY A 22 3.33 -9.39 -30.20
CA GLY A 22 1.90 -9.49 -30.51
C GLY A 22 1.02 -8.51 -29.73
N ASP A 23 -0.10 -8.14 -30.34
CA ASP A 23 -1.00 -7.10 -29.83
C ASP A 23 -1.92 -7.57 -28.70
N ARG A 24 -1.80 -8.84 -28.28
CA ARG A 24 -2.64 -9.39 -27.21
C ARG A 24 -2.10 -8.93 -25.84
N PRO A 25 -2.98 -8.44 -24.95
CA PRO A 25 -2.56 -7.97 -23.63
C PRO A 25 -1.88 -9.09 -22.83
N VAL A 26 -1.00 -8.69 -21.91
CA VAL A 26 -0.48 -9.56 -20.87
C VAL A 26 -1.58 -9.78 -19.83
N VAL A 27 -1.80 -11.04 -19.42
CA VAL A 27 -2.97 -11.46 -18.62
C VAL A 27 -2.61 -12.52 -17.58
N SER A 28 -1.35 -12.62 -17.18
CA SER A 28 -0.97 -13.59 -16.13
C SER A 28 -1.42 -13.12 -14.74
N GLY A 29 -1.54 -11.81 -14.55
CA GLY A 29 -1.88 -11.19 -13.27
C GLY A 29 -0.76 -11.28 -12.23
N ALA A 30 0.45 -11.68 -12.65
CA ALA A 30 1.63 -11.81 -11.82
C ALA A 30 2.85 -11.15 -12.48
N GLU A 31 2.65 -10.28 -13.47
CA GLU A 31 3.70 -9.66 -14.26
C GLU A 31 4.64 -8.82 -13.40
N THR A 32 5.96 -8.97 -13.54
CA THR A 32 6.94 -8.24 -12.69
C THR A 32 6.82 -6.72 -12.73
N PHE A 33 6.26 -6.13 -13.79
CA PHE A 33 6.07 -4.67 -13.87
C PHE A 33 4.93 -4.14 -13.00
N ILE A 34 4.08 -4.99 -12.41
CA ILE A 34 2.98 -4.54 -11.54
C ILE A 34 3.43 -4.33 -10.09
N ALA A 35 4.61 -4.81 -9.70
CA ALA A 35 5.18 -4.54 -8.38
C ALA A 35 5.26 -3.03 -8.14
N GLY A 36 4.78 -2.59 -6.98
CA GLY A 36 4.76 -1.18 -6.60
C GLY A 36 3.63 -0.35 -7.24
N THR A 37 2.75 -0.97 -8.04
CA THR A 37 1.60 -0.26 -8.63
C THR A 37 0.32 -0.45 -7.82
N ALA A 38 0.29 -1.39 -6.87
CA ALA A 38 -0.86 -1.65 -6.03
C ALA A 38 -0.92 -0.70 -4.83
N SER A 39 -2.13 -0.49 -4.33
CA SER A 39 -2.35 0.21 -3.07
C SER A 39 -3.56 -0.33 -2.31
N CYS A 40 -3.56 -0.17 -0.99
CA CYS A 40 -4.73 -0.43 -0.17
C CYS A 40 -4.87 0.62 0.94
N ARG A 41 -6.09 0.74 1.47
CA ARG A 41 -6.41 1.65 2.58
C ARG A 41 -6.97 0.84 3.74
N VAL A 42 -6.42 1.02 4.93
CA VAL A 42 -6.82 0.33 6.16
C VAL A 42 -7.39 1.33 7.14
N HIS A 43 -8.66 1.16 7.49
CA HIS A 43 -9.28 1.95 8.55
C HIS A 43 -8.74 1.50 9.90
N VAL A 44 -8.37 2.45 10.76
CA VAL A 44 -7.82 2.19 12.10
C VAL A 44 -8.53 3.07 13.13
N THR A 45 -8.38 2.71 14.40
CA THR A 45 -8.81 3.50 15.54
C THR A 45 -7.54 4.00 16.22
N ASP A 46 -7.25 5.30 16.16
CA ASP A 46 -6.00 5.95 16.58
C ASP A 46 -4.84 5.86 15.55
N THR A 47 -4.93 6.73 14.54
CA THR A 47 -3.93 6.86 13.47
C THR A 47 -2.62 7.46 13.98
N ASP A 48 -2.68 8.36 14.96
CA ASP A 48 -1.50 9.00 15.58
C ASP A 48 -0.59 7.97 16.27
N ALA A 49 -1.16 7.16 17.17
CA ALA A 49 -0.40 6.16 17.91
C ALA A 49 0.22 5.13 16.95
N LEU A 50 -0.52 4.73 15.91
CA LEU A 50 -0.02 3.83 14.90
C LEU A 50 1.12 4.44 14.09
N CYS A 51 0.99 5.71 13.69
CA CYS A 51 2.02 6.45 12.96
C CYS A 51 3.29 6.60 13.79
N ALA A 52 3.19 6.94 15.08
CA ALA A 52 4.34 7.05 15.98
C ALA A 52 5.14 5.73 16.03
N ARG A 53 4.46 4.60 16.21
CA ARG A 53 5.08 3.28 16.19
C ARG A 53 5.80 2.97 14.87
N TYR A 54 5.19 3.32 13.73
CA TYR A 54 5.78 3.06 12.41
C TYR A 54 6.90 4.04 12.05
N ARG A 55 6.90 5.24 12.64
CA ARG A 55 8.03 6.18 12.58
C ARG A 55 9.26 5.61 13.27
N GLU A 56 9.10 5.05 14.46
CA GLU A 56 10.18 4.39 15.20
C GLU A 56 10.75 3.19 14.45
N ALA A 57 9.90 2.45 13.74
CA ALA A 57 10.31 1.34 12.88
C ALA A 57 10.98 1.79 11.56
N GLY A 58 10.96 3.08 11.22
CA GLY A 58 11.60 3.61 10.00
C GLY A 58 10.89 3.23 8.70
N VAL A 59 9.59 2.95 8.73
CA VAL A 59 8.83 2.45 7.56
C VAL A 59 7.89 3.47 6.93
N LEU A 60 7.89 4.72 7.39
CA LEU A 60 7.02 5.77 6.82
C LEU A 60 7.44 6.11 5.38
N HIS A 61 6.45 6.23 4.50
CA HIS A 61 6.69 6.73 3.14
C HIS A 61 7.18 8.20 3.22
N PRO A 62 8.24 8.61 2.50
CA PRO A 62 8.77 9.97 2.55
C PRO A 62 7.73 11.08 2.31
N ASN A 63 6.81 10.83 1.36
CA ASN A 63 5.68 11.72 1.03
C ASN A 63 4.36 11.32 1.71
N GLY A 64 4.39 10.41 2.69
CA GLY A 64 3.22 9.82 3.34
C GLY A 64 3.11 10.16 4.82
N ALA A 65 3.60 11.33 5.22
CA ALA A 65 3.50 11.78 6.61
C ALA A 65 2.05 11.91 7.08
N LEU A 66 1.84 11.78 8.39
CA LEU A 66 0.53 11.95 9.03
C LEU A 66 0.00 13.35 8.80
N ILE A 67 -1.19 13.43 8.20
CA ILE A 67 -1.81 14.70 7.85
C ILE A 67 -3.34 14.60 7.84
N ASP A 68 -3.98 15.72 8.18
CA ASP A 68 -5.42 15.91 7.99
C ASP A 68 -5.69 16.32 6.55
N LYS A 69 -6.58 15.59 5.89
CA LYS A 69 -6.97 15.82 4.50
C LYS A 69 -8.25 16.66 4.40
N PRO A 70 -8.42 17.47 3.33
CA PRO A 70 -9.60 18.33 3.16
C PRO A 70 -10.95 17.57 3.12
N TYR A 71 -10.94 16.27 2.85
CA TYR A 71 -12.11 15.39 2.85
C TYR A 71 -12.40 14.74 4.22
N GLY A 72 -11.80 15.27 5.29
CA GLY A 72 -12.11 14.91 6.68
C GLY A 72 -11.47 13.60 7.15
N LEU A 73 -10.33 13.20 6.59
CA LEU A 73 -9.59 12.01 7.03
C LEU A 73 -8.24 12.41 7.60
N ARG A 74 -7.84 11.75 8.69
CA ARG A 74 -6.48 11.78 9.22
C ARG A 74 -5.79 10.53 8.74
N GLU A 75 -4.68 10.68 8.00
CA GLU A 75 -4.04 9.54 7.33
C GLU A 75 -2.52 9.67 7.21
N PHE A 76 -1.84 8.53 7.14
CA PHE A 76 -0.42 8.40 6.78
C PHE A 76 -0.21 7.13 5.94
N ALA A 77 0.96 6.99 5.29
CA ALA A 77 1.26 5.84 4.45
C ALA A 77 2.64 5.24 4.68
N ILE A 78 2.75 3.95 4.36
CA ILE A 78 4.00 3.18 4.29
C ILE A 78 4.13 2.51 2.91
N LEU A 79 5.32 1.98 2.62
CA LEU A 79 5.53 1.03 1.53
C LEU A 79 5.77 -0.37 2.11
N ASP A 80 5.29 -1.39 1.40
CA ASP A 80 5.81 -2.74 1.60
C ASP A 80 7.18 -2.93 0.90
N LEU A 81 7.72 -4.15 0.94
CA LEU A 81 9.02 -4.47 0.36
C LEU A 81 9.05 -4.39 -1.17
N ASP A 82 7.89 -4.46 -1.82
CA ASP A 82 7.74 -4.37 -3.27
C ASP A 82 7.32 -2.96 -3.73
N GLY A 83 7.22 -2.00 -2.79
CA GLY A 83 6.86 -0.62 -3.08
C GLY A 83 5.36 -0.36 -3.20
N ASN A 84 4.49 -1.29 -2.77
CA ASN A 84 3.05 -1.07 -2.78
C ASN A 84 2.65 -0.13 -1.63
N LEU A 85 1.70 0.77 -1.90
CA LEU A 85 1.28 1.78 -0.94
C LEU A 85 0.23 1.24 0.04
N ILE A 86 0.49 1.37 1.34
CA ILE A 86 -0.48 1.05 2.38
C ILE A 86 -0.80 2.32 3.16
N THR A 87 -2.03 2.81 3.03
CA THR A 87 -2.51 4.01 3.74
C THR A 87 -3.35 3.61 4.95
N PHE A 88 -3.01 4.14 6.12
CA PHE A 88 -3.81 4.01 7.34
C PHE A 88 -4.59 5.29 7.57
N PHE A 89 -5.86 5.18 7.92
CA PHE A 89 -6.71 6.36 8.07
C PHE A 89 -7.79 6.19 9.13
N GLU A 90 -8.26 7.32 9.65
CA GLU A 90 -9.49 7.44 10.44
C GLU A 90 -10.25 8.71 10.07
N ARG A 91 -11.54 8.78 10.44
CA ARG A 91 -12.37 9.97 10.24
C ARG A 91 -12.04 11.03 11.29
N ILE A 92 -11.86 12.28 10.86
CA ILE A 92 -11.75 13.42 11.78
C ILE A 92 -13.17 13.72 12.28
N ALA A 93 -13.32 13.78 13.61
CA ALA A 93 -14.59 14.10 14.27
C ALA A 93 -14.92 15.59 14.19
#